data_AF-A0A261C038-F1
#
_entry.id   AF-A0A261C038-F1
#
_cell.length_a   1.000
_cell.length_b   1.000
_cell.length_c   1.000
_cell.angle_alpha   90.00
_cell.angle_beta   90.00
_cell.angle_gamma   90.00
#
_symmetry.space_group_name_H-M   'P 1'
#
loop_
_entity.id
_entity.type
_entity.pdbx_description
1 polymer ?
#
loop_
_entity_poly.entity_id
_entity_poly.type
_entity_poly.pdbx_seq_one_letter_code
_entity_poly.pdbx_strand_id
1 'polypeptide(L)'
;MDSVPTFPTPTASKHEKTLVASSEIVKILGCDLTEATGIWEEVKMCLTENEVQRRLETTEILQSNTTPSTILQVYQLVQSHQKNCMTFF
;
A
#
# COMPACT_ATOMS: atom_id res chain seq x y z
N MET A 1 30.87 -24.38 -19.64
CA MET A 1 29.58 -24.67 -18.97
C MET A 1 29.52 -23.65 -17.86
N ASP A 2 28.99 -22.48 -18.20
CA ASP A 2 29.08 -21.28 -17.38
C ASP A 2 27.66 -20.96 -16.91
N SER A 3 27.29 -21.56 -15.77
CA SER A 3 26.04 -21.21 -15.08
C SER A 3 26.21 -19.86 -14.43
N VAL A 4 25.78 -18.81 -15.11
CA VAL A 4 25.54 -17.50 -14.50
C VAL A 4 24.39 -17.67 -13.51
N PRO A 5 24.51 -17.23 -12.24
CA PRO A 5 23.37 -17.21 -11.34
C PRO A 5 22.38 -16.18 -11.87
N THR A 6 21.26 -16.66 -12.43
CA THR A 6 20.12 -15.82 -12.78
C THR A 6 19.55 -15.25 -11.49
N PHE A 7 19.99 -14.05 -11.12
CA PHE A 7 19.28 -13.25 -10.12
C PHE A 7 17.85 -13.04 -10.65
N PRO A 8 16.80 -13.34 -9.86
CA PRO A 8 15.45 -13.04 -10.29
C PRO A 8 15.39 -11.52 -10.49
N THR A 9 15.13 -11.10 -11.73
CA THR A 9 14.88 -9.70 -12.07
C THR A 9 13.88 -9.17 -11.03
N PRO A 10 14.22 -8.14 -10.24
CA PRO A 10 13.25 -7.53 -9.35
C PRO A 10 12.10 -7.11 -10.25
N THR A 11 10.95 -7.72 -10.03
CA THR A 11 9.78 -7.62 -10.89
C THR A 11 9.45 -6.14 -11.01
N ALA A 12 9.74 -5.49 -12.15
CA ALA A 12 9.48 -4.07 -12.37
C ALA A 12 8.00 -3.73 -12.06
N SER A 13 7.11 -4.69 -12.32
CA SER A 13 5.69 -4.62 -11.94
C SER A 13 5.41 -4.50 -10.43
N LYS A 14 6.30 -4.96 -9.54
CA LYS A 14 6.12 -4.78 -8.08
C LYS A 14 6.45 -3.35 -7.66
N HIS A 15 7.55 -2.78 -8.16
CA HIS A 15 7.94 -1.41 -7.87
C HIS A 15 6.94 -0.39 -8.43
N GLU A 16 6.45 -0.62 -9.64
CA GLU A 16 5.44 0.25 -10.27
C GLU A 16 4.11 0.24 -9.50
N LYS A 17 3.66 -0.93 -9.06
CA LYS A 17 2.44 -1.11 -8.26
C LYS A 17 2.51 -0.43 -6.90
N THR A 18 3.65 -0.55 -6.20
CA THR A 18 3.88 0.15 -4.93
C THR A 18 3.87 1.66 -5.13
N LEU A 19 4.53 2.19 -6.17
CA LEU A 19 4.55 3.63 -6.44
C LEU A 19 3.14 4.20 -6.73
N VAL A 20 2.32 3.48 -7.48
CA VAL A 20 0.93 3.89 -7.75
C VAL A 20 0.12 3.93 -6.46
N ALA A 21 0.20 2.88 -5.63
CA ALA A 21 -0.54 2.82 -4.37
C ALA A 21 -0.07 3.89 -3.36
N SER A 22 1.24 4.09 -3.21
CA SER A 22 1.78 5.15 -2.37
C SER A 22 1.39 6.54 -2.88
N SER A 23 1.33 6.77 -4.20
CA SER A 23 0.87 8.03 -4.76
C SER A 23 -0.62 8.30 -4.50
N GLU A 24 -1.46 7.27 -4.50
CA GLU A 24 -2.88 7.40 -4.13
C GLU A 24 -3.04 7.68 -2.63
N ILE A 25 -2.21 7.07 -1.76
CA ILE A 25 -2.20 7.40 -0.33
C ILE A 25 -1.81 8.85 -0.09
N VAL A 26 -0.83 9.40 -0.82
CA VAL A 26 -0.51 10.85 -0.76
C VAL A 26 -1.74 11.70 -1.06
N LYS A 27 -2.58 11.32 -2.04
CA LYS A 27 -3.80 12.07 -2.37
C LYS A 27 -4.88 11.95 -1.29
N ILE A 28 -5.01 10.77 -0.67
CA ILE A 28 -6.03 10.50 0.35
C ILE A 28 -5.68 11.16 1.69
N LEU A 29 -4.40 11.13 2.08
CA LEU A 29 -3.92 11.58 3.38
C LEU A 29 -3.22 12.94 3.36
N GLY A 30 -2.81 13.43 2.19
CA GLY A 30 -2.06 14.68 2.05
C GLY A 30 -0.65 14.63 2.67
N CYS A 31 -0.07 13.43 2.83
CA CYS A 31 1.27 13.23 3.41
C CYS A 31 2.36 13.14 2.33
N ASP A 32 3.62 13.11 2.75
CA ASP A 32 4.74 12.96 1.82
C ASP A 32 4.80 11.53 1.23
N LEU A 33 5.40 11.39 0.04
CA LEU A 33 5.50 10.08 -0.62
C LEU A 33 6.24 9.04 0.23
N THR A 34 7.23 9.46 1.02
CA THR A 34 7.96 8.59 1.95
C THR A 34 7.04 8.05 3.05
N GLU A 35 6.21 8.92 3.64
CA GLU A 35 5.24 8.53 4.65
C GLU A 35 4.16 7.63 4.04
N ALA A 36 3.64 8.01 2.87
CA ALA A 36 2.64 7.24 2.14
C ALA A 36 3.16 5.84 1.75
N THR A 37 4.45 5.72 1.45
CA THR A 37 5.11 4.42 1.21
C THR A 37 5.15 3.60 2.50
N GLY A 38 5.51 4.20 3.63
CA GLY A 38 5.47 3.54 4.94
C GLY A 38 4.06 3.06 5.31
N ILE A 39 3.06 3.93 5.15
CA ILE A 39 1.66 3.59 5.40
C ILE A 39 1.22 2.44 4.48
N TRP A 40 1.52 2.53 3.18
CA TRP A 40 1.18 1.47 2.23
C TRP A 40 1.75 0.12 2.65
N GLU A 41 3.02 0.07 3.05
CA GLU A 41 3.67 -1.15 3.51
C GLU A 41 2.99 -1.76 4.74
N GLU A 42 2.46 -0.93 5.65
CA GLU A 42 1.71 -1.36 6.82
C GLU A 42 0.29 -1.84 6.49
N VAL A 43 -0.41 -1.20 5.55
CA VAL A 43 -1.82 -1.47 5.26
C VAL A 43 -2.07 -2.44 4.10
N LYS A 44 -1.09 -2.67 3.21
CA LYS A 44 -1.27 -3.50 2.00
C LYS A 44 -1.68 -4.96 2.28
N MET A 45 -1.38 -5.46 3.48
CA MET A 45 -1.74 -6.82 3.93
C MET A 45 -3.04 -6.86 4.72
N CYS A 46 -3.65 -5.71 5.02
CA CYS A 46 -4.89 -5.67 5.78
C CYS A 46 -6.04 -6.26 4.96
N LEU A 47 -6.86 -7.09 5.62
CA LEU A 47 -8.02 -7.74 5.01
C LEU A 47 -9.34 -7.08 5.37
N THR A 48 -9.33 -6.21 6.38
CA THR A 48 -10.54 -5.55 6.90
C THR A 48 -10.30 -4.07 7.13
N GLU A 49 -11.37 -3.27 7.03
CA GLU A 49 -11.34 -1.83 7.29
C GLU A 49 -10.85 -1.51 8.72
N ASN A 50 -11.29 -2.30 9.72
CA ASN A 50 -10.83 -2.16 11.10
C ASN A 50 -9.32 -2.34 11.26
N GLU A 51 -8.71 -3.23 10.47
CA GLU A 51 -7.27 -3.46 10.53
C GLU A 51 -6.49 -2.31 9.90
N VAL A 52 -7.00 -1.75 8.79
CA VAL A 52 -6.49 -0.50 8.19
C VAL A 52 -6.57 0.64 9.20
N GLN A 53 -7.72 0.81 9.86
CA GLN A 53 -7.90 1.83 10.90
C GLN A 53 -6.85 1.70 12.01
N ARG A 54 -6.72 0.50 12.60
CA ARG A 54 -5.76 0.27 13.70
C ARG A 54 -4.32 0.56 13.26
N ARG A 55 -3.94 0.19 12.04
CA ARG A 55 -2.61 0.47 11.48
C ARG A 55 -2.38 1.97 11.32
N LEU A 56 -3.33 2.69 10.73
CA LEU A 56 -3.27 4.15 10.56
C LEU A 56 -3.17 4.90 11.90
N GLU A 57 -3.90 4.43 12.92
CA GLU A 57 -3.81 4.95 14.29
C GLU A 57 -2.43 4.71 14.93
N THR A 58 -1.80 3.57 14.60
CA THR A 58 -0.49 3.18 15.14
C THR A 58 0.66 3.95 14.48
N THR A 59 0.53 4.35 13.21
CA THR A 59 1.60 5.03 12.49
C THR A 59 1.83 6.48 12.95
N GLU A 60 1.12 6.99 13.96
CA GLU A 60 1.18 8.38 14.47
C GLU A 60 0.85 9.50 13.45
N ILE A 61 0.82 9.18 12.14
CA ILE A 61 0.48 10.09 11.03
C ILE A 61 -0.94 10.66 11.16
N LEU A 62 -1.78 10.04 11.99
CA LEU A 62 -3.23 10.22 11.97
C LEU A 62 -3.87 10.22 13.37
N GLN A 63 -3.18 10.69 14.40
CA GLN A 63 -3.68 10.68 15.78
C GLN A 63 -4.92 11.55 16.07
N SER A 64 -5.50 12.32 15.13
CA SER A 64 -6.65 13.20 15.46
C SER A 64 -7.68 13.50 14.37
N ASN A 65 -7.43 13.21 13.08
CA ASN A 65 -8.31 13.69 11.99
C ASN A 65 -8.67 12.65 10.92
N THR A 66 -8.44 11.36 11.17
CA THR A 66 -8.83 10.31 10.21
C THR A 66 -10.34 10.21 10.17
N THR A 67 -10.94 10.73 9.12
CA THR A 67 -12.38 10.54 8.91
C THR A 67 -12.65 9.08 8.53
N PRO A 68 -13.82 8.54 8.88
CA PRO A 68 -14.24 7.22 8.38
C PRO A 68 -14.16 7.11 6.84
N SER A 69 -14.37 8.23 6.13
CA SER A 69 -14.21 8.30 4.68
C SER A 69 -12.77 8.03 4.22
N THR A 70 -11.80 8.56 4.94
CA THR A 70 -10.37 8.34 4.68
C THR A 70 -9.99 6.87 4.86
N ILE A 71 -10.45 6.25 5.96
CA ILE A 71 -10.20 4.83 6.25
C ILE A 71 -10.79 3.96 5.13
N LEU A 72 -12.03 4.24 4.73
CA LEU A 72 -12.71 3.53 3.65
C LEU A 72 -11.97 3.68 2.32
N GLN A 73 -11.47 4.87 1.98
CA GLN A 73 -10.71 5.10 0.74
C GLN A 73 -9.40 4.31 0.72
N VAL A 74 -8.65 4.29 1.83
CA VAL A 74 -7.42 3.48 1.94
C VAL A 74 -7.74 1.99 1.85
N TYR A 75 -8.81 1.53 2.51
CA TYR A 75 -9.24 0.14 2.43
C TYR A 75 -9.64 -0.27 1.00
N GLN A 76 -10.40 0.57 0.30
CA GLN A 76 -10.76 0.34 -1.11
C GLN A 76 -9.53 0.29 -2.02
N LEU A 77 -8.52 1.13 -1.77
CA LEU A 77 -7.24 1.10 -2.48
C LEU A 77 -6.53 -0.24 -2.27
N VAL A 78 -6.44 -0.72 -1.02
CA VAL A 78 -5.86 -2.02 -0.68
C VAL A 78 -6.61 -3.15 -1.39
N GLN A 79 -7.94 -3.16 -1.32
CA GLN A 79 -8.76 -4.17 -2.01
C GLN A 79 -8.58 -4.15 -3.53
N SER A 80 -8.59 -2.96 -4.14
CA SER A 80 -8.39 -2.78 -5.57
C SER A 80 -7.02 -3.33 -6.00
N HIS A 81 -5.98 -3.04 -5.22
CA HIS A 81 -4.64 -3.53 -5.47
C HIS A 81 -4.51 -5.05 -5.27
N GLN A 82 -5.12 -5.61 -4.23
CA GLN A 82 -5.15 -7.06 -3.99
C GLN A 82 -5.90 -7.78 -5.13
N LYS A 83 -7.04 -7.24 -5.57
CA LYS A 83 -7.81 -7.76 -6.71
C LYS A 83 -7.01 -7.73 -8.01
N ASN A 84 -6.33 -6.62 -8.31
CA ASN A 84 -5.45 -6.48 -9.47
C ASN A 84 -4.18 -7.35 -9.41
N CYS A 85 -3.79 -7.83 -8.24
CA CYS A 85 -2.69 -8.80 -8.10
C CYS A 85 -3.17 -10.25 -8.22
N MET A 86 -4.44 -10.55 -7.97
CA MET A 86 -5.01 -11.89 -8.15
C MET A 86 -5.40 -12.21 -9.60
N THR A 87 -5.53 -11.22 -10.49
CA THR A 87 -5.88 -11.42 -11.92
C THR A 87 -4.73 -11.96 -12.79
N PHE A 88 -3.60 -12.38 -12.21
CA PHE A 88 -2.41 -12.86 -12.93
C PHE A 88 -1.99 -14.29 -12.54
N PHE A 89 -2.93 -15.15 -12.14
CA PHE A 89 -2.69 -16.60 -11.99
C PHE A 89 -3.51 -17.40 -13.00
#